data_AF-A0A804QXM6-F1
#
_entry.id   AF-A0A804QXM6-F1
#
_cell.length_a   1.000
_cell.length_b   1.000
_cell.length_c   1.000
_cell.angle_alpha   90.00
_cell.angle_beta   90.00
_cell.angle_gamma   90.00
#
_symmetry.space_group_name_H-M   'P 1'
#
loop_
_entity.id
_entity.type
_entity.pdbx_description
1 polymer ?
#
loop_
_entity_poly.entity_id
_entity_poly.type
_entity_poly.pdbx_seq_one_letter_code
_entity_poly.pdbx_strand_id
1 'polypeptide(L)'
;MEVAIAAAAVVAMGTGNRVLYKLALVPLREYPFFLAQFATFGYVVVYFSILYLRYQAGIVTDEMLSLPQKPFLVVGLLEAFAAAAGMAAGAVLSGASIPILSQTYLVWQLLLSAIFLKRRYRINEIAGCFLVTVGVIITVASGSGTSASFKSTGILWPLLMIISFFLQAADTVLKEIIFLDASKKLKCGSVDLFVVNSYGSAYQALFMCLLLPFLSKLWGVPFRVLPTYIKDGAACFLNMGSISGCEGAPLLPLLFVLVNMGFNISLLHLLKISSAVISSLASTFSVPLSIYAFTLPLPYIGVASSLPPGFVAGAAVLTAGLLLYSLPQARHFGNTFSQQK
;
A
#
# COMPACT_ATOMS: atom_id res chain seq x y z
N MET A 1 20.04 -7.10 -10.49
CA MET A 1 20.14 -5.62 -10.48
C MET A 1 18.77 -4.97 -10.62
N GLU A 2 17.96 -5.37 -11.61
CA GLU A 2 16.60 -4.85 -11.84
C GLU A 2 15.68 -4.90 -10.59
N VAL A 3 15.59 -6.04 -9.92
CA VAL A 3 14.79 -6.20 -8.67
C VAL A 3 15.25 -5.24 -7.56
N ALA A 4 16.56 -5.01 -7.43
CA ALA A 4 17.10 -4.12 -6.40
C ALA A 4 16.78 -2.65 -6.69
N ILE A 5 16.84 -2.25 -7.97
CA ILE A 5 16.46 -0.90 -8.41
C ILE A 5 14.96 -0.68 -8.19
N ALA A 6 14.12 -1.64 -8.59
CA ALA A 6 12.68 -1.58 -8.37
C ALA A 6 12.34 -1.54 -6.87
N ALA A 7 13.03 -2.31 -6.03
CA ALA A 7 12.88 -2.26 -4.58
C ALA A 7 13.28 -0.90 -4.01
N ALA A 8 14.41 -0.32 -4.46
CA ALA A 8 14.82 1.02 -4.04
C ALA A 8 13.78 2.09 -4.44
N ALA A 9 13.20 1.99 -5.64
CA ALA A 9 12.13 2.87 -6.08
C ALA A 9 10.87 2.74 -5.21
N VAL A 10 10.47 1.51 -4.86
CA VAL A 10 9.35 1.25 -3.93
C VAL A 10 9.64 1.86 -2.55
N VAL A 11 10.86 1.73 -2.04
CA VAL A 11 11.24 2.30 -0.74
C VAL A 11 11.19 3.82 -0.78
N ALA A 12 11.80 4.44 -1.80
CA ALA A 12 11.83 5.90 -1.96
C ALA A 12 10.41 6.49 -2.12
N MET A 13 9.63 5.93 -3.05
CA MET A 13 8.24 6.35 -3.28
C MET A 13 7.36 6.04 -2.07
N GLY A 14 7.59 4.93 -1.36
CA GLY A 14 6.83 4.55 -0.17
C GLY A 14 7.10 5.46 1.03
N THR A 15 8.35 5.93 1.19
CA THR A 15 8.70 6.94 2.19
C THR A 15 8.08 8.29 1.82
N GLY A 16 8.24 8.72 0.58
CA GLY A 16 7.64 9.96 0.07
C GLY A 16 6.12 9.95 0.21
N ASN A 17 5.47 8.84 -0.13
CA ASN A 17 4.02 8.65 -0.02
C ASN A 17 3.52 8.86 1.41
N ARG A 18 4.19 8.28 2.42
CA ARG A 18 3.80 8.46 3.83
C ARG A 18 3.98 9.90 4.32
N VAL A 19 5.08 10.54 3.93
CA VAL A 19 5.37 11.93 4.30
C VAL A 19 4.38 12.88 3.64
N LEU A 20 4.19 12.75 2.33
CA LEU A 20 3.29 13.58 1.55
C LEU A 20 1.82 13.35 1.90
N TYR A 21 1.43 12.14 2.29
CA TYR A 21 0.09 11.89 2.81
C TYR A 21 -0.19 12.75 4.05
N LYS A 22 0.74 12.77 5.01
CA LYS A 22 0.62 13.59 6.21
C LYS A 22 0.60 15.10 5.88
N LEU A 23 1.41 15.52 4.90
CA LEU A 23 1.42 16.90 4.41
C LEU A 23 0.14 17.29 3.66
N ALA A 24 -0.43 16.40 2.86
CA ALA A 24 -1.67 16.63 2.12
C ALA A 24 -2.90 16.72 3.05
N LEU A 25 -2.83 16.08 4.22
CA LEU A 25 -3.82 16.21 5.27
C LEU A 25 -3.70 17.55 6.05
N VAL A 26 -2.65 18.36 5.85
CA VAL A 26 -2.58 19.71 6.44
C VAL A 26 -3.64 20.63 5.82
N PRO A 27 -3.70 20.85 4.49
CA PRO A 27 -4.74 21.69 3.87
C PRO A 27 -6.12 21.03 3.84
N LEU A 28 -6.19 19.69 3.76
CA LEU A 28 -7.46 18.95 3.62
C LEU A 28 -7.84 18.19 4.90
N ARG A 29 -7.43 18.71 6.07
CA ARG A 29 -7.68 18.07 7.37
C ARG A 29 -9.15 17.76 7.62
N GLU A 30 -10.02 18.71 7.26
CA GLU A 30 -11.47 18.60 7.38
C GLU A 30 -12.10 17.85 6.20
N TYR A 31 -11.34 17.66 5.10
CA TYR A 31 -11.78 17.08 3.84
C TYR A 31 -11.06 15.77 3.42
N PRO A 32 -10.72 14.82 4.33
CA PRO A 32 -9.97 13.61 3.97
C PRO A 32 -10.76 12.70 3.02
N PHE A 33 -12.09 12.70 3.11
CA PHE A 33 -12.93 11.93 2.19
C PHE A 33 -12.85 12.49 0.76
N PHE A 34 -12.80 13.81 0.59
CA PHE A 34 -12.57 14.42 -0.73
C PHE A 34 -11.23 13.97 -1.31
N LEU A 35 -10.16 13.99 -0.50
CA LEU A 35 -8.84 13.55 -0.93
C LEU A 35 -8.83 12.07 -1.36
N ALA A 36 -9.50 11.20 -0.60
CA ALA A 36 -9.61 9.77 -0.92
C ALA A 36 -10.38 9.52 -2.23
N GLN A 37 -11.48 10.24 -2.46
CA GLN A 37 -12.22 10.15 -3.73
C GLN A 37 -11.39 10.72 -4.90
N PHE A 38 -10.76 11.88 -4.70
CA PHE A 38 -9.90 12.51 -5.69
C PHE A 38 -8.76 11.57 -6.13
N ALA A 39 -8.11 10.89 -5.18
CA ALA A 39 -7.09 9.88 -5.48
C ALA A 39 -7.67 8.67 -6.22
N THR A 40 -8.82 8.15 -5.79
CA THR A 40 -9.47 6.97 -6.40
C THR A 40 -9.87 7.23 -7.85
N PHE A 41 -10.56 8.34 -8.12
CA PHE A 41 -10.93 8.73 -9.49
C PHE A 41 -9.70 9.14 -10.30
N GLY A 42 -8.72 9.79 -9.67
CA GLY A 42 -7.44 10.12 -10.28
C GLY A 42 -6.72 8.88 -10.81
N TYR A 43 -6.71 7.78 -10.05
CA TYR A 43 -6.14 6.50 -10.52
C TYR A 43 -6.81 6.01 -11.78
N VAL A 44 -8.15 6.00 -11.83
CA VAL A 44 -8.89 5.56 -13.02
C VAL A 44 -8.50 6.40 -14.23
N VAL A 45 -8.55 7.73 -14.12
CA VAL A 45 -8.23 8.63 -15.25
C VAL A 45 -6.79 8.43 -15.72
N VAL A 46 -5.82 8.43 -14.80
CA VAL A 46 -4.40 8.34 -15.15
C VAL A 46 -4.05 6.95 -15.70
N TYR A 47 -4.49 5.87 -15.06
CA TYR A 47 -4.18 4.51 -15.51
C TYR A 47 -4.82 4.20 -16.86
N PHE A 48 -6.09 4.57 -17.09
CA PHE A 48 -6.72 4.39 -18.40
C PHE A 48 -6.07 5.28 -19.48
N SER A 49 -5.63 6.49 -19.14
CA SER A 49 -4.92 7.36 -20.11
C SER A 49 -3.60 6.73 -20.53
N ILE A 50 -2.81 6.22 -19.58
CA ILE A 50 -1.56 5.53 -19.89
C ILE A 50 -1.84 4.23 -20.67
N LEU A 51 -2.87 3.47 -20.27
CA LEU A 51 -3.28 2.26 -20.98
C LEU A 51 -3.65 2.55 -22.44
N TYR A 52 -4.40 3.61 -22.69
CA TYR A 52 -4.78 4.05 -24.03
C TYR A 52 -3.55 4.42 -24.87
N LEU A 53 -2.62 5.21 -24.33
CA LEU A 53 -1.38 5.55 -25.03
C LEU A 53 -0.53 4.31 -25.34
N ARG A 54 -0.45 3.34 -24.41
CA ARG A 54 0.29 2.09 -24.61
C ARG A 54 -0.39 1.14 -25.59
N TYR A 55 -1.72 1.19 -25.67
CA TYR A 55 -2.50 0.49 -26.68
C TYR A 55 -2.23 1.06 -28.07
N GLN A 56 -2.26 2.38 -28.22
CA GLN A 56 -1.90 3.06 -29.47
C GLN A 56 -0.44 2.77 -29.90
N ALA A 57 0.48 2.65 -28.94
CA ALA A 57 1.86 2.26 -29.19
C ALA A 57 2.05 0.77 -29.53
N GLY A 58 0.99 -0.03 -29.56
CA GLY A 58 1.05 -1.48 -29.85
C GLY A 58 1.70 -2.32 -28.75
N ILE A 59 1.98 -1.73 -27.58
CA ILE A 59 2.59 -2.45 -26.44
C ILE A 59 1.54 -3.33 -25.73
N VAL A 60 0.29 -2.84 -25.70
CA VAL A 60 -0.85 -3.59 -25.16
C VAL A 60 -1.65 -4.16 -26.33
N THR A 61 -1.78 -5.48 -26.37
CA THR A 61 -2.50 -6.18 -27.44
C THR A 61 -3.95 -6.48 -27.04
N ASP A 62 -4.81 -6.74 -28.03
CA ASP A 62 -6.20 -7.15 -27.77
C ASP A 62 -6.29 -8.45 -26.96
N GLU A 63 -5.31 -9.35 -27.12
CA GLU A 63 -5.19 -10.56 -26.30
C GLU A 63 -5.05 -10.21 -24.80
N MET A 64 -4.30 -9.15 -24.45
CA MET A 64 -4.16 -8.71 -23.05
C MET A 64 -5.46 -8.10 -22.48
N LEU A 65 -6.27 -7.44 -23.32
CA LEU A 65 -7.56 -6.87 -22.92
C LEU A 65 -8.66 -7.93 -22.83
N SER A 66 -8.53 -9.04 -23.57
CA SER A 66 -9.48 -10.16 -23.57
C SER A 66 -9.39 -11.08 -22.35
N LEU A 67 -8.49 -10.77 -21.39
CA LEU A 67 -8.37 -11.53 -20.15
C LEU A 67 -9.72 -11.59 -19.39
N PRO A 68 -9.99 -12.71 -18.70
CA PRO A 68 -11.25 -12.88 -17.98
C PRO A 68 -11.44 -11.76 -16.94
N GLN A 69 -12.60 -11.10 -16.97
CA GLN A 69 -12.88 -9.93 -16.12
C GLN A 69 -13.16 -10.29 -14.64
N LYS A 70 -13.56 -11.55 -14.38
CA LYS A 70 -13.88 -12.04 -13.03
C LYS A 70 -12.77 -11.81 -12.00
N PRO A 71 -11.50 -12.17 -12.24
CA PRO A 71 -10.42 -11.90 -11.28
C PRO A 71 -10.20 -10.40 -11.03
N PHE A 72 -10.34 -9.54 -12.05
CA PHE A 72 -10.20 -8.09 -11.88
C PHE A 72 -11.35 -7.49 -11.03
N LEU A 73 -12.56 -8.04 -11.17
CA LEU A 73 -13.69 -7.68 -10.30
C LEU A 73 -13.39 -8.00 -8.83
N VAL A 74 -12.81 -9.18 -8.56
CA VAL A 74 -12.44 -9.59 -7.20
C VAL A 74 -11.31 -8.72 -6.64
N VAL A 75 -10.32 -8.34 -7.47
CA VAL A 75 -9.28 -7.36 -7.10
C VAL A 75 -9.92 -6.05 -6.62
N GLY A 76 -10.76 -5.43 -7.45
CA GLY A 76 -11.39 -4.15 -7.08
C GLY A 76 -12.31 -4.27 -5.85
N LEU A 77 -12.96 -5.42 -5.66
CA LEU A 77 -13.76 -5.70 -4.46
C LEU A 77 -12.87 -5.76 -3.21
N LEU A 78 -11.80 -6.55 -3.24
CA LEU A 78 -10.87 -6.70 -2.12
C LEU A 78 -10.23 -5.35 -1.76
N GLU A 79 -9.80 -4.59 -2.75
CA GLU A 79 -9.23 -3.24 -2.56
C GLU A 79 -10.24 -2.27 -1.91
N ALA A 80 -11.48 -2.23 -2.41
CA ALA A 80 -12.51 -1.34 -1.87
C ALA A 80 -12.85 -1.68 -0.41
N PHE A 81 -13.05 -2.96 -0.09
CA PHE A 81 -13.34 -3.40 1.28
C PHE A 81 -12.13 -3.23 2.21
N ALA A 82 -10.92 -3.53 1.73
CA ALA A 82 -9.69 -3.28 2.46
C ALA A 82 -9.53 -1.81 2.81
N ALA A 83 -9.69 -0.91 1.84
CA ALA A 83 -9.57 0.52 2.03
C ALA A 83 -10.65 1.05 2.98
N ALA A 84 -11.91 0.62 2.80
CA ALA A 84 -13.03 0.96 3.67
C ALA A 84 -12.76 0.60 5.14
N ALA A 85 -12.40 -0.67 5.40
CA ALA A 85 -12.12 -1.17 6.74
C ALA A 85 -10.87 -0.52 7.36
N GLY A 86 -9.82 -0.36 6.55
CA GLY A 86 -8.53 0.19 7.00
C GLY A 86 -8.64 1.68 7.36
N MET A 87 -9.38 2.46 6.57
CA MET A 87 -9.61 3.87 6.89
C MET A 87 -10.53 4.05 8.10
N ALA A 88 -11.59 3.24 8.22
CA ALA A 88 -12.48 3.27 9.37
C ALA A 88 -11.75 2.93 10.68
N ALA A 89 -10.91 1.89 10.67
CA ALA A 89 -10.09 1.54 11.83
C ALA A 89 -8.97 2.56 12.08
N GLY A 90 -8.33 3.07 11.03
CA GLY A 90 -7.26 4.07 11.13
C GLY A 90 -7.71 5.42 11.69
N ALA A 91 -9.00 5.77 11.56
CA ALA A 91 -9.56 6.99 12.15
C ALA A 91 -9.70 6.92 13.68
N VAL A 92 -9.82 5.71 14.24
CA VAL A 92 -10.05 5.49 15.68
C VAL A 92 -8.78 5.00 16.39
N LEU A 93 -7.98 4.17 15.71
CA LEU A 93 -6.74 3.64 16.26
C LEU A 93 -5.67 4.71 16.36
N SER A 94 -4.82 4.61 17.38
CA SER A 94 -3.67 5.52 17.47
C SER A 94 -2.67 5.25 16.35
N GLY A 95 -1.95 6.30 15.97
CA GLY A 95 -0.85 6.21 15.00
C GLY A 95 0.27 5.26 15.42
N ALA A 96 0.36 4.86 16.70
CA ALA A 96 1.28 3.84 17.19
C ALA A 96 0.72 2.41 17.02
N SER A 97 -0.60 2.21 17.15
CA SER A 97 -1.19 0.88 16.94
C SER A 97 -1.19 0.46 15.46
N ILE A 98 -1.32 1.41 14.53
CA ILE A 98 -1.42 1.13 13.09
C ILE A 98 -0.19 0.37 12.53
N PRO A 99 1.07 0.82 12.75
CA PRO A 99 2.25 0.10 12.21
C PRO A 99 2.47 -1.28 12.84
N ILE A 100 2.06 -1.47 14.10
CA ILE A 100 2.12 -2.78 14.78
C ILE A 100 1.13 -3.73 14.11
N LEU A 101 -0.12 -3.28 13.95
CA LEU A 101 -1.16 -4.08 13.28
C LEU A 101 -0.85 -4.32 11.81
N SER A 102 -0.15 -3.40 11.14
CA SER A 102 0.28 -3.58 9.74
C SER A 102 1.28 -4.71 9.55
N GLN A 103 1.94 -5.20 10.60
CA GLN A 103 2.81 -6.38 10.48
C GLN A 103 2.01 -7.66 10.18
N THR A 104 0.72 -7.69 10.54
CA THR A 104 -0.15 -8.82 10.17
C THR A 104 -0.27 -8.99 8.66
N TYR A 105 -0.08 -7.92 7.88
CA TYR A 105 -0.03 -7.96 6.42
C TYR A 105 1.02 -8.96 5.92
N LEU A 106 2.26 -8.90 6.44
CA LEU A 106 3.34 -9.81 6.04
C LEU A 106 3.01 -11.27 6.37
N VAL A 107 2.43 -11.51 7.55
CA VAL A 107 2.03 -12.85 8.01
C VAL A 107 0.93 -13.42 7.11
N TRP A 108 -0.11 -12.63 6.84
CA TRP A 108 -1.19 -13.03 5.94
C TRP A 108 -0.69 -13.29 4.53
N GLN A 109 0.24 -12.47 4.06
CA GLN A 109 0.80 -12.59 2.72
C GLN A 109 1.63 -13.85 2.53
N LEU A 110 2.45 -14.22 3.51
CA LEU A 110 3.16 -15.50 3.52
C LEU A 110 2.17 -16.68 3.55
N LEU A 111 1.16 -16.62 4.41
CA LEU A 111 0.17 -17.69 4.56
C LEU A 111 -0.65 -17.88 3.27
N LEU A 112 -1.17 -16.79 2.70
CA LEU A 112 -1.97 -16.81 1.48
C LEU A 112 -1.12 -17.23 0.27
N SER A 113 0.12 -16.76 0.17
CA SER A 113 1.02 -17.17 -0.89
C SER A 113 1.45 -18.63 -0.75
N ALA A 114 1.63 -19.15 0.47
CA ALA A 114 1.85 -20.59 0.69
C ALA A 114 0.66 -21.43 0.22
N ILE A 115 -0.57 -21.00 0.51
CA ILE A 115 -1.80 -21.75 0.20
C ILE A 115 -2.13 -21.67 -1.30
N PHE A 116 -2.21 -20.46 -1.86
CA PHE A 116 -2.71 -20.25 -3.23
C PHE A 116 -1.62 -20.42 -4.30
N LEU A 117 -0.39 -19.98 -4.04
CA LEU A 117 0.74 -20.14 -4.97
C LEU A 117 1.54 -21.43 -4.71
N LYS A 118 1.19 -22.19 -3.65
CA LYS A 118 1.88 -23.43 -3.23
C LYS A 118 3.38 -23.23 -3.01
N ARG A 119 3.79 -22.03 -2.59
CA ARG A 119 5.20 -21.71 -2.32
C ARG A 119 5.66 -22.42 -1.05
N ARG A 120 6.89 -22.95 -1.09
CA ARG A 120 7.57 -23.51 0.08
C ARG A 120 8.52 -22.47 0.64
N TYR A 121 8.24 -21.99 1.85
CA TYR A 121 9.09 -21.05 2.56
C TYR A 121 10.15 -21.77 3.37
N ARG A 122 11.39 -21.27 3.31
CA ARG A 122 12.51 -21.78 4.12
C ARG A 122 12.51 -21.09 5.49
N ILE A 123 13.19 -21.71 6.45
CA ILE A 123 13.30 -21.22 7.84
C ILE A 123 13.81 -19.78 7.89
N ASN A 124 14.76 -19.41 7.04
CA ASN A 124 15.32 -18.05 6.98
C ASN A 124 14.27 -16.98 6.62
N GLU A 125 13.32 -17.31 5.75
CA GLU A 125 12.26 -16.38 5.33
C GLU A 125 11.27 -16.16 6.48
N ILE A 126 10.93 -17.23 7.19
CA ILE A 126 10.05 -17.20 8.37
C ILE A 126 10.74 -16.43 9.52
N ALA A 127 12.02 -16.70 9.76
CA ALA A 127 12.83 -16.00 10.75
C ALA A 127 12.98 -14.51 10.42
N GLY A 128 13.18 -14.17 9.14
CA GLY A 128 13.22 -12.79 8.66
C GLY A 128 11.91 -12.05 8.92
N CYS A 129 10.75 -12.66 8.61
CA CYS A 129 9.44 -12.08 8.90
C CYS A 129 9.19 -11.89 10.40
N PHE A 130 9.62 -12.86 11.23
CA PHE A 130 9.53 -12.76 12.67
C PHE A 130 10.37 -11.58 13.20
N LEU A 131 11.62 -11.46 12.76
CA LEU A 131 12.50 -10.34 13.11
C LEU A 131 11.93 -8.99 12.67
N VAL A 132 11.35 -8.89 11.47
CA VAL A 132 10.68 -7.66 11.00
C VAL A 132 9.53 -7.27 11.93
N THR A 133 8.71 -8.24 12.34
CA THR A 133 7.60 -8.02 13.27
C THR A 133 8.12 -7.51 14.63
N VAL A 134 9.14 -8.16 15.18
CA VAL A 134 9.77 -7.76 16.44
C VAL A 134 10.40 -6.37 16.34
N GLY A 135 11.09 -6.06 15.23
CA GLY A 135 11.72 -4.76 15.02
C GLY A 135 10.71 -3.62 14.99
N VAL A 136 9.54 -3.82 14.36
CA VAL A 136 8.46 -2.83 14.38
C VAL A 136 7.85 -2.69 15.77
N ILE A 137 7.62 -3.79 16.49
CA ILE A 137 7.11 -3.73 17.86
C ILE A 137 8.08 -2.94 18.75
N ILE A 138 9.38 -3.21 18.70
CA ILE A 138 10.39 -2.46 19.48
C ILE A 138 10.36 -0.98 19.12
N THR A 139 10.39 -0.66 17.82
CA THR A 139 10.40 0.73 17.32
C THR A 139 9.22 1.54 17.85
N VAL A 140 8.04 0.92 17.87
CA VAL A 140 6.78 1.61 18.16
C VAL A 140 6.42 1.53 19.64
N ALA A 141 6.66 0.40 20.32
CA ALA A 141 6.42 0.21 21.75
C ALA A 141 7.27 1.13 22.62
N SER A 142 8.48 1.48 22.18
CA SER A 142 9.33 2.45 22.88
C SER A 142 8.83 3.89 22.79
N GLY A 143 7.79 4.19 22.00
CA GLY A 143 7.10 5.48 22.02
C GLY A 143 6.17 5.59 23.25
N SER A 144 6.09 6.78 23.85
CA SER A 144 5.40 7.09 25.12
C SER A 144 3.86 6.96 25.13
N GLY A 145 3.24 6.26 24.18
CA GLY A 145 1.78 6.17 24.02
C GLY A 145 1.18 4.77 23.81
N THR A 146 1.97 3.71 23.85
CA THR A 146 1.51 2.35 23.46
C THR A 146 0.71 1.60 24.54
N SER A 147 1.02 1.80 25.81
CA SER A 147 0.37 1.09 26.93
C SER A 147 -1.05 1.59 27.26
N ALA A 148 -1.36 2.86 26.95
CA ALA A 148 -2.70 3.44 27.16
C ALA A 148 -3.65 3.22 25.96
N SER A 149 -3.11 3.03 24.75
CA SER A 149 -3.89 3.10 23.51
C SER A 149 -4.71 1.84 23.17
N PHE A 150 -4.30 0.65 23.61
CA PHE A 150 -5.05 -0.59 23.38
C PHE A 150 -6.15 -0.83 24.43
N LYS A 151 -6.07 -0.17 25.60
CA LYS A 151 -7.06 -0.32 26.68
C LYS A 151 -8.28 0.61 26.53
N SER A 152 -8.15 1.75 25.85
CA SER A 152 -9.27 2.68 25.65
C SER A 152 -10.14 2.39 24.42
N THR A 153 -9.61 1.64 23.46
CA THR A 153 -10.27 1.37 22.16
C THR A 153 -10.72 -0.08 22.13
N GLY A 154 -12.04 -0.32 22.01
CA GLY A 154 -12.60 -1.68 21.98
C GLY A 154 -11.97 -2.59 20.91
N ILE A 155 -11.95 -3.90 21.16
CA ILE A 155 -11.28 -4.96 20.35
C ILE A 155 -11.72 -4.95 18.87
N LEU A 156 -12.92 -4.43 18.59
CA LEU A 156 -13.49 -4.37 17.25
C LEU A 156 -12.61 -3.59 16.26
N TRP A 157 -12.01 -2.47 16.66
CA TRP A 157 -11.22 -1.63 15.75
C TRP A 157 -9.87 -2.25 15.37
N PRO A 158 -9.06 -2.78 16.32
CA PRO A 158 -7.89 -3.58 15.96
C PRO A 158 -8.23 -4.77 15.08
N LEU A 159 -9.34 -5.49 15.36
CA LEU A 159 -9.76 -6.64 14.56
C LEU A 159 -10.13 -6.22 13.12
N LEU A 160 -10.88 -5.12 12.97
CA LEU A 160 -11.23 -4.57 11.67
C LEU A 160 -9.98 -4.17 10.86
N MET A 161 -8.95 -3.64 11.54
CA MET A 161 -7.67 -3.34 10.91
C MET A 161 -6.92 -4.59 10.44
N ILE A 162 -6.92 -5.67 11.24
CA ILE A 162 -6.32 -6.95 10.86
C ILE A 162 -7.05 -7.55 9.64
N ILE A 163 -8.39 -7.46 9.61
CA ILE A 163 -9.19 -7.89 8.45
C ILE A 163 -8.84 -7.04 7.21
N SER A 164 -8.67 -5.73 7.36
CA SER A 164 -8.22 -4.87 6.26
C SER A 164 -6.87 -5.36 5.69
N PHE A 165 -5.89 -5.65 6.53
CA PHE A 165 -4.59 -6.16 6.06
C PHE A 165 -4.67 -7.55 5.45
N PHE A 166 -5.57 -8.42 5.94
CA PHE A 166 -5.85 -9.70 5.29
C PHE A 166 -6.37 -9.52 3.87
N LEU A 167 -7.34 -8.61 3.66
CA LEU A 167 -7.90 -8.32 2.33
C LEU A 167 -6.86 -7.72 1.38
N GLN A 168 -6.00 -6.82 1.89
CA GLN A 168 -4.88 -6.27 1.10
C GLN A 168 -3.88 -7.37 0.69
N ALA A 169 -3.58 -8.31 1.60
CA ALA A 169 -2.69 -9.42 1.31
C ALA A 169 -3.30 -10.38 0.28
N ALA A 170 -4.60 -10.67 0.40
CA ALA A 170 -5.35 -11.47 -0.56
C ALA A 170 -5.38 -10.82 -1.95
N ASP A 171 -5.61 -9.51 -2.03
CA ASP A 171 -5.53 -8.74 -3.28
C ASP A 171 -4.14 -8.87 -3.94
N THR A 172 -3.09 -8.64 -3.17
CA THR A 172 -1.70 -8.69 -3.67
C THR A 172 -1.33 -10.08 -4.20
N VAL A 173 -1.74 -11.14 -3.47
CA VAL A 173 -1.54 -12.53 -3.92
C VAL A 173 -2.39 -12.87 -5.14
N LEU A 174 -3.63 -12.38 -5.22
CA LEU A 174 -4.50 -12.56 -6.39
C LEU A 174 -3.90 -11.89 -7.62
N LYS A 175 -3.37 -10.66 -7.50
CA LYS A 175 -2.65 -9.98 -8.58
C LYS A 175 -1.43 -10.78 -9.05
N GLU A 176 -0.66 -11.36 -8.13
CA GLU A 176 0.45 -12.25 -8.49
C GLU A 176 -0.03 -13.47 -9.30
N ILE A 177 -1.14 -14.10 -8.89
CA ILE A 177 -1.75 -15.22 -9.63
C ILE A 177 -2.19 -14.77 -11.03
N ILE A 178 -2.80 -13.60 -11.16
CA ILE A 178 -3.22 -13.04 -12.47
C ILE A 178 -1.99 -12.85 -13.37
N PHE A 179 -0.89 -12.29 -12.85
CA PHE A 179 0.34 -12.12 -13.65
C PHE A 179 0.93 -13.47 -14.09
N LEU A 180 0.95 -14.47 -13.21
CA LEU A 180 1.46 -15.80 -13.53
C LEU A 180 0.57 -16.57 -14.51
N ASP A 181 -0.75 -16.49 -14.37
CA ASP A 181 -1.71 -17.13 -15.28
C ASP A 181 -1.70 -16.46 -16.66
N ALA A 182 -1.63 -15.13 -16.70
CA ALA A 182 -1.51 -14.39 -17.95
C ALA A 182 -0.20 -14.70 -18.67
N SER A 183 0.92 -14.83 -17.95
CA SER A 183 2.22 -15.23 -18.53
C SER A 183 2.16 -16.60 -19.22
N LYS A 184 1.34 -17.53 -18.72
CA LYS A 184 1.16 -18.86 -19.32
C LYS A 184 0.23 -18.87 -20.53
N LYS A 185 -0.77 -17.98 -20.55
CA LYS A 185 -1.81 -17.95 -21.60
C LYS A 185 -1.49 -17.05 -22.78
N LEU A 186 -0.73 -15.98 -22.55
CA LEU A 186 -0.42 -14.98 -23.57
C LEU A 186 0.82 -15.39 -24.39
N LYS A 187 0.76 -15.24 -25.71
CA LYS A 187 1.88 -15.53 -26.62
C LYS A 187 3.11 -14.66 -26.35
N CYS A 188 2.90 -13.42 -25.90
CA CYS A 188 3.96 -12.48 -25.50
C CYS A 188 4.50 -12.70 -24.07
N GLY A 189 4.02 -13.72 -23.35
CA GLY A 189 4.60 -14.16 -22.07
C GLY A 189 4.45 -13.21 -20.88
N SER A 190 3.89 -12.00 -21.03
CA SER A 190 3.58 -11.13 -19.89
C SER A 190 2.44 -10.15 -20.19
N VAL A 191 1.59 -9.89 -19.19
CA VAL A 191 0.55 -8.85 -19.25
C VAL A 191 1.12 -7.50 -18.81
N ASP A 192 0.67 -6.42 -19.45
CA ASP A 192 1.03 -5.07 -19.05
C ASP A 192 0.43 -4.72 -17.67
N LEU A 193 1.22 -4.04 -16.85
CA LEU A 193 0.85 -3.60 -15.50
C LEU A 193 -0.43 -2.77 -15.49
N PHE A 194 -0.56 -1.87 -16.47
CA PHE A 194 -1.64 -0.91 -16.54
C PHE A 194 -2.96 -1.57 -16.90
N VAL A 195 -2.97 -2.76 -17.50
CA VAL A 195 -4.21 -3.54 -17.69
C VAL A 195 -4.78 -3.91 -16.32
N VAL A 196 -3.97 -4.54 -15.46
CA VAL A 196 -4.39 -4.98 -14.13
C VAL A 196 -4.78 -3.80 -13.25
N ASN A 197 -3.98 -2.72 -13.25
CA ASN A 197 -4.26 -1.52 -12.46
C ASN A 197 -5.47 -0.72 -12.96
N SER A 198 -5.69 -0.62 -14.27
CA SER A 198 -6.85 0.11 -14.82
C SER A 198 -8.15 -0.61 -14.48
N TYR A 199 -8.25 -1.91 -14.77
CA TYR A 199 -9.45 -2.67 -14.43
C TYR A 199 -9.67 -2.76 -12.91
N GLY A 200 -8.59 -2.99 -12.13
CA GLY A 200 -8.66 -2.99 -10.67
C GLY A 200 -9.19 -1.67 -10.11
N SER A 201 -8.60 -0.54 -10.51
CA SER A 201 -9.05 0.80 -10.06
C SER A 201 -10.46 1.16 -10.52
N ALA A 202 -10.90 0.74 -11.72
CA ALA A 202 -12.28 0.94 -12.16
C ALA A 202 -13.28 0.18 -11.28
N TYR A 203 -13.03 -1.10 -11.01
CA TYR A 203 -13.90 -1.89 -10.13
C TYR A 203 -13.82 -1.40 -8.68
N GLN A 204 -12.65 -1.01 -8.20
CA GLN A 204 -12.47 -0.38 -6.90
C GLN A 204 -13.32 0.89 -6.79
N ALA A 205 -13.25 1.79 -7.79
CA ALA A 205 -14.04 3.02 -7.82
C ALA A 205 -15.55 2.72 -7.84
N LEU A 206 -15.97 1.72 -8.61
CA LEU A 206 -17.38 1.27 -8.64
C LEU A 206 -17.85 0.79 -7.26
N PHE A 207 -17.09 -0.10 -6.60
CA PHE A 207 -17.45 -0.59 -5.28
C PHE A 207 -17.36 0.49 -4.20
N MET A 208 -16.40 1.41 -4.28
CA MET A 208 -16.31 2.57 -3.39
C MET A 208 -17.50 3.51 -3.56
N CYS A 209 -17.97 3.73 -4.78
CA CYS A 209 -19.20 4.48 -5.05
C CYS A 209 -20.43 3.77 -4.48
N LEU A 210 -20.49 2.43 -4.59
CA LEU A 210 -21.58 1.63 -4.03
C LEU A 210 -21.59 1.64 -2.50
N LEU A 211 -20.41 1.59 -1.87
CA LEU A 211 -20.22 1.62 -0.42
C LEU A 211 -20.26 3.04 0.17
N LEU A 212 -20.27 4.06 -0.69
CA LEU A 212 -20.23 5.47 -0.32
C LEU A 212 -21.28 5.88 0.74
N PRO A 213 -22.57 5.51 0.65
CA PRO A 213 -23.55 5.85 1.69
C PRO A 213 -23.23 5.26 3.06
N PHE A 214 -22.59 4.08 3.09
CA PHE A 214 -22.15 3.43 4.32
C PHE A 214 -20.87 4.09 4.87
N LEU A 215 -19.90 4.36 3.99
CA LEU A 215 -18.65 5.05 4.32
C LEU A 215 -18.92 6.45 4.87
N SER A 216 -19.81 7.22 4.24
CA SER A 216 -20.22 8.55 4.70
C SER A 216 -20.66 8.52 6.17
N LYS A 217 -21.49 7.54 6.56
CA LYS A 217 -21.92 7.36 7.96
C LYS A 217 -20.78 6.98 8.90
N LEU A 218 -19.93 6.04 8.49
CA LEU A 218 -18.77 5.61 9.29
C LEU A 218 -17.78 6.75 9.56
N TRP A 219 -17.68 7.70 8.63
CA TRP A 219 -16.75 8.82 8.69
C TRP A 219 -17.36 10.07 9.33
N GLY A 220 -18.61 9.99 9.80
CA GLY A 220 -19.30 11.08 10.49
C GLY A 220 -19.86 12.17 9.58
N VAL A 221 -19.83 12.01 8.25
CA VAL A 221 -20.41 12.97 7.30
C VAL A 221 -21.81 12.49 6.89
N PRO A 222 -22.89 13.19 7.24
CA PRO A 222 -24.23 12.81 6.80
C PRO A 222 -24.31 12.84 5.26
N PHE A 223 -24.84 11.79 4.63
CA PHE A 223 -24.93 11.69 3.17
C PHE A 223 -25.63 12.89 2.50
N ARG A 224 -26.56 13.55 3.20
CA ARG A 224 -27.25 14.77 2.72
C ARG A 224 -26.31 15.98 2.57
N VAL A 225 -25.25 16.05 3.38
CA VAL A 225 -24.26 17.14 3.40
C VAL A 225 -23.05 16.80 2.51
N LEU A 226 -23.01 15.58 1.97
CA LEU A 226 -21.90 15.12 1.16
C LEU A 226 -21.64 15.98 -0.10
N PRO A 227 -22.66 16.40 -0.89
CA PRO A 227 -22.39 17.23 -2.07
C PRO A 227 -21.79 18.58 -1.71
N THR A 228 -22.27 19.21 -0.62
CA THR A 228 -21.70 20.46 -0.10
C THR A 228 -20.29 20.24 0.44
N TYR A 229 -20.05 19.15 1.16
CA TYR A 229 -18.71 18.78 1.65
C TYR A 229 -17.69 18.57 0.52
N ILE A 230 -18.09 17.89 -0.55
CA ILE A 230 -17.23 17.69 -1.73
C ILE A 230 -16.97 19.02 -2.43
N LYS A 231 -17.99 19.89 -2.54
CA LYS A 231 -17.84 21.23 -3.12
C LYS A 231 -16.88 22.09 -2.31
N ASP A 232 -17.00 22.09 -1.00
CA ASP A 232 -16.15 22.86 -0.09
C ASP A 232 -14.71 22.30 -0.08
N GLY A 233 -14.57 20.97 -0.13
CA GLY A 233 -13.27 20.31 -0.31
C GLY A 233 -12.61 20.65 -1.64
N ALA A 234 -13.38 20.73 -2.74
CA ALA A 234 -12.90 21.15 -4.05
C ALA A 234 -12.50 22.64 -4.07
N ALA A 235 -13.31 23.49 -3.43
CA ALA A 235 -13.02 24.92 -3.25
C ALA A 235 -11.71 25.11 -2.46
N CYS A 236 -11.53 24.35 -1.37
CA CYS A 236 -10.31 24.35 -0.57
C CYS A 236 -9.10 23.83 -1.37
N PHE A 237 -9.28 22.75 -2.16
CA PHE A 237 -8.23 22.20 -3.01
C PHE A 237 -7.78 23.18 -4.10
N LEU A 238 -8.72 23.85 -4.76
CA LEU A 238 -8.41 24.86 -5.77
C LEU A 238 -7.97 26.21 -5.16
N ASN A 239 -7.97 26.31 -3.83
CA ASN A 239 -7.75 27.56 -3.10
C ASN A 239 -8.68 28.69 -3.59
N MET A 240 -9.91 28.33 -3.97
CA MET A 240 -10.96 29.20 -4.49
C MET A 240 -12.07 29.34 -3.44
N GLY A 241 -11.98 30.36 -2.59
CA GLY A 241 -13.04 30.70 -1.62
C GLY A 241 -12.50 31.29 -0.32
N SER A 242 -13.39 31.89 0.47
CA SER A 242 -13.10 32.49 1.79
C SER A 242 -12.88 31.46 2.92
N ILE A 243 -12.52 30.23 2.58
CA ILE A 243 -12.32 29.13 3.54
C ILE A 243 -10.89 29.19 4.05
N SER A 244 -10.71 29.58 5.31
CA SER A 244 -9.41 29.64 5.98
C SER A 244 -8.87 28.24 6.29
N GLY A 245 -7.57 28.00 6.07
CA GLY A 245 -6.90 26.75 6.44
C GLY A 245 -6.45 25.84 5.29
N CYS A 246 -6.59 26.27 4.04
CA CYS A 246 -6.20 25.51 2.84
C CYS A 246 -4.73 25.74 2.41
N GLU A 247 -3.85 26.16 3.33
CA GLU A 247 -2.47 26.52 3.01
C GLU A 247 -1.68 25.32 2.44
N GLY A 248 -1.11 25.50 1.25
CA GLY A 248 -0.37 24.46 0.53
C GLY A 248 -1.20 23.66 -0.50
N ALA A 249 -2.49 23.92 -0.64
CA ALA A 249 -3.30 23.45 -1.76
C ALA A 249 -3.11 24.35 -3.01
N PRO A 250 -3.19 23.82 -4.25
CA PRO A 250 -3.38 22.41 -4.63
C PRO A 250 -2.09 21.57 -4.65
N LEU A 251 -0.92 22.20 -4.44
CA LEU A 251 0.37 21.57 -4.70
C LEU A 251 0.63 20.33 -3.82
N LEU A 252 0.38 20.41 -2.50
CA LEU A 252 0.65 19.29 -1.59
C LEU A 252 -0.24 18.07 -1.87
N PRO A 253 -1.58 18.20 -2.00
CA PRO A 253 -2.40 17.03 -2.33
C PRO A 253 -2.15 16.48 -3.73
N LEU A 254 -1.81 17.32 -4.71
CA LEU A 254 -1.43 16.87 -6.06
C LEU A 254 -0.11 16.09 -6.04
N LEU A 255 0.91 16.60 -5.32
CA LEU A 255 2.19 15.92 -5.16
C LEU A 255 2.01 14.59 -4.41
N PHE A 256 1.16 14.54 -3.39
CA PHE A 256 0.76 13.30 -2.74
C PHE A 256 0.19 12.31 -3.75
N VAL A 257 -0.83 12.69 -4.53
CA VAL A 257 -1.45 11.79 -5.52
C VAL A 257 -0.42 11.28 -6.54
N LEU A 258 0.48 12.15 -7.03
CA LEU A 258 1.53 11.75 -7.97
C LEU A 258 2.50 10.73 -7.36
N VAL A 259 3.03 10.98 -6.16
CA VAL A 259 3.96 10.06 -5.49
C VAL A 259 3.26 8.77 -5.08
N ASN A 260 2.00 8.86 -4.69
CA ASN A 260 1.16 7.73 -4.32
C ASN A 260 0.86 6.82 -5.53
N MET A 261 0.57 7.38 -6.71
CA MET A 261 0.52 6.64 -7.97
C MET A 261 1.87 6.01 -8.31
N GLY A 262 2.96 6.78 -8.21
CA GLY A 262 4.32 6.30 -8.46
C GLY A 262 4.70 5.13 -7.54
N PHE A 263 4.29 5.18 -6.28
CA PHE A 263 4.43 4.09 -5.32
C PHE A 263 3.67 2.84 -5.74
N ASN A 264 2.38 2.96 -6.08
CA ASN A 264 1.56 1.81 -6.51
C ASN A 264 2.08 1.17 -7.82
N ILE A 265 2.49 1.99 -8.80
CA ILE A 265 3.11 1.51 -10.04
C ILE A 265 4.42 0.78 -9.73
N SER A 266 5.30 1.38 -8.92
CA SER A 266 6.58 0.78 -8.55
C SER A 266 6.40 -0.53 -7.78
N LEU A 267 5.43 -0.57 -6.85
CA LEU A 267 5.13 -1.74 -6.04
C LEU A 267 4.62 -2.89 -6.91
N LEU A 268 3.72 -2.59 -7.84
CA LEU A 268 3.17 -3.62 -8.71
C LEU A 268 4.17 -4.06 -9.78
N HIS A 269 5.05 -3.16 -10.25
CA HIS A 269 6.16 -3.53 -11.11
C HIS A 269 7.12 -4.49 -10.38
N LEU A 270 7.49 -4.18 -9.13
CA LEU A 270 8.30 -5.06 -8.29
C LEU A 270 7.60 -6.41 -8.06
N LEU A 271 6.28 -6.42 -7.85
CA LEU A 271 5.49 -7.63 -7.70
C LEU A 271 5.53 -8.49 -8.96
N LYS A 272 5.41 -7.88 -10.14
CA LYS A 272 5.47 -8.57 -11.44
C LYS A 272 6.81 -9.26 -11.67
N ILE A 273 7.93 -8.62 -11.32
CA ILE A 273 9.28 -9.18 -11.57
C ILE A 273 9.81 -10.07 -10.45
N SER A 274 9.16 -10.08 -9.27
CA SER A 274 9.66 -10.79 -8.09
C SER A 274 8.59 -11.64 -7.40
N SER A 275 7.99 -11.13 -6.32
CA SER A 275 6.90 -11.76 -5.60
C SER A 275 6.15 -10.75 -4.74
N ALA A 276 4.96 -11.14 -4.32
CA ALA A 276 4.19 -10.41 -3.32
C ALA A 276 5.05 -10.16 -2.06
N VAL A 277 5.72 -11.19 -1.54
CA VAL A 277 6.49 -11.09 -0.28
C VAL A 277 7.64 -10.08 -0.38
N ILE A 278 8.46 -10.12 -1.44
CA ILE A 278 9.55 -9.13 -1.63
C ILE A 278 8.99 -7.71 -1.73
N SER A 279 7.87 -7.54 -2.43
CA SER A 279 7.20 -6.24 -2.57
C SER A 279 6.71 -5.70 -1.24
N SER A 280 6.14 -6.56 -0.40
CA SER A 280 5.69 -6.21 0.95
C SER A 280 6.84 -5.84 1.88
N LEU A 281 7.97 -6.55 1.79
CA LEU A 281 9.15 -6.26 2.58
C LEU A 281 9.79 -4.93 2.19
N ALA A 282 9.87 -4.62 0.89
CA ALA A 282 10.31 -3.31 0.41
C ALA A 282 9.39 -2.19 0.93
N SER A 283 8.06 -2.40 0.89
CA SER A 283 7.09 -1.46 1.48
C SER A 283 7.25 -1.32 3.00
N THR A 284 7.54 -2.41 3.74
CA THR A 284 7.78 -2.36 5.18
C THR A 284 9.06 -1.60 5.53
N PHE A 285 10.12 -1.72 4.72
CA PHE A 285 11.37 -0.98 4.95
C PHE A 285 11.20 0.54 4.86
N SER A 286 10.23 1.02 4.09
CA SER A 286 9.94 2.46 4.01
C SER A 286 9.29 3.03 5.29
N VAL A 287 8.83 2.20 6.23
CA VAL A 287 8.28 2.62 7.54
C VAL A 287 9.35 3.29 8.42
N PRO A 288 10.46 2.64 8.82
CA PRO A 288 11.49 3.29 9.64
C PRO A 288 12.08 4.53 8.96
N LEU A 289 12.25 4.50 7.63
CA LEU A 289 12.74 5.65 6.88
C LEU A 289 11.75 6.83 6.92
N SER A 290 10.44 6.57 6.91
CA SER A 290 9.43 7.61 7.10
C SER A 290 9.42 8.19 8.52
N ILE A 291 9.62 7.36 9.55
CA ILE A 291 9.75 7.83 10.94
C ILE A 291 10.97 8.74 11.07
N TYR A 292 12.10 8.36 10.47
CA TYR A 292 13.28 9.20 10.40
C TYR A 292 12.99 10.51 9.65
N ALA A 293 12.33 10.46 8.49
CA ALA A 293 11.96 11.66 7.73
C ALA A 293 11.08 12.63 8.54
N PHE A 294 10.19 12.14 9.40
CA PHE A 294 9.37 12.98 10.30
C PHE A 294 10.16 13.65 11.44
N THR A 295 11.43 13.31 11.64
CA THR A 295 12.31 13.97 12.61
C THR A 295 13.04 15.16 11.99
N LEU A 296 13.04 15.26 10.66
CA LEU A 296 13.59 16.42 9.95
C LEU A 296 12.58 17.58 10.03
N PRO A 297 13.05 18.85 9.98
CA PRO A 297 12.19 20.02 9.93
C PRO A 297 11.51 20.07 8.55
N LEU A 298 10.38 19.39 8.42
CA LEU A 298 9.59 19.38 7.19
C LEU A 298 8.71 20.64 7.11
N PRO A 299 8.64 21.30 5.95
CA PRO A 299 7.73 22.43 5.76
C PRO A 299 6.28 22.00 6.00
N TYR A 300 5.46 22.85 6.63
CA TYR A 300 4.04 22.62 6.98
C TYR A 300 3.75 21.58 8.09
N ILE A 301 4.73 20.80 8.52
CA ILE A 301 4.63 19.99 9.74
C ILE A 301 5.24 20.84 10.87
N GLY A 302 4.53 20.97 11.98
CA GLY A 302 5.03 21.68 13.17
C GLY A 302 6.28 21.04 13.78
N VAL A 303 6.55 21.35 15.06
CA VAL A 303 7.76 20.94 15.80
C VAL A 303 8.20 19.49 15.47
N ALA A 304 9.47 19.35 15.08
CA ALA A 304 10.08 18.06 14.75
C ALA A 304 9.81 17.03 15.85
N SER A 305 9.33 15.84 15.46
CA SER A 305 9.03 14.79 16.44
C SER A 305 10.33 14.21 17.00
N SER A 306 10.42 14.08 18.33
CA SER A 306 11.56 13.42 18.97
C SER A 306 11.62 11.94 18.58
N LEU A 307 12.82 11.45 18.25
CA LEU A 307 13.05 10.04 17.96
C LEU A 307 12.64 9.17 19.17
N PRO A 308 11.82 8.11 18.98
CA PRO A 308 11.57 7.14 20.03
C PRO A 308 12.89 6.53 20.54
N PRO A 309 13.10 6.36 21.86
CA PRO A 309 14.35 5.83 22.41
C PRO A 309 14.76 4.45 21.84
N GLY A 310 13.77 3.61 21.51
CA GLY A 310 13.98 2.29 20.89
C GLY A 310 14.01 2.29 19.36
N PHE A 311 13.94 3.46 18.71
CA PHE A 311 13.90 3.55 17.24
C PHE A 311 15.12 2.91 16.59
N VAL A 312 16.33 3.21 17.10
CA VAL A 312 17.58 2.69 16.52
C VAL A 312 17.64 1.16 16.68
N ALA A 313 17.29 0.64 17.86
CA ALA A 313 17.28 -0.80 18.11
C ALA A 313 16.24 -1.52 17.23
N GLY A 314 15.01 -0.99 17.14
CA GLY A 314 13.96 -1.57 16.33
C GLY A 314 14.25 -1.49 14.82
N ALA A 315 14.81 -0.38 14.34
CA ALA A 315 15.25 -0.22 12.95
C ALA A 315 16.40 -1.18 12.60
N ALA A 316 17.35 -1.40 13.53
CA ALA A 316 18.42 -2.36 13.34
C ALA A 316 17.89 -3.81 13.23
N VAL A 317 16.97 -4.20 14.13
CA VAL A 317 16.34 -5.53 14.11
C VAL A 317 15.49 -5.72 12.83
N LEU A 318 14.75 -4.70 12.42
CA LEU A 318 13.95 -4.72 11.19
C LEU A 318 14.85 -4.89 9.96
N THR A 319 15.93 -4.12 9.87
CA THR A 319 16.92 -4.21 8.78
C THR A 319 17.60 -5.57 8.77
N ALA A 320 17.95 -6.12 9.93
CA ALA A 320 18.51 -7.47 10.05
C ALA A 320 17.51 -8.55 9.57
N GLY A 321 16.23 -8.42 9.91
CA GLY A 321 15.18 -9.32 9.42
C GLY A 321 15.02 -9.29 7.91
N LEU A 322 15.09 -8.10 7.30
CA LEU A 322 15.08 -7.92 5.85
C LEU A 322 16.32 -8.51 5.17
N LEU A 323 17.50 -8.30 5.76
CA LEU A 323 18.74 -8.89 5.26
C LEU A 323 18.67 -10.42 5.34
N LEU A 324 18.21 -10.98 6.46
CA LEU A 324 18.04 -12.42 6.63
C LEU A 324 17.08 -13.02 5.61
N TYR A 325 16.00 -12.31 5.28
CA TYR A 325 15.06 -12.70 4.23
C TYR A 325 15.68 -12.60 2.83
N SER A 326 16.42 -11.52 2.56
CA SER A 326 16.95 -11.19 1.23
C SER A 326 18.29 -11.86 0.88
N LEU A 327 18.96 -12.49 1.85
CA LEU A 327 20.22 -13.20 1.65
C LEU A 327 20.09 -14.15 0.44
N PRO A 328 20.81 -13.88 -0.67
CA PRO A 328 20.82 -14.75 -1.82
C PRO A 328 21.41 -16.07 -1.36
N GLN A 329 20.60 -17.13 -1.36
CA GLN A 329 21.15 -18.45 -1.14
C GLN A 329 21.90 -18.83 -2.42
N ALA A 330 23.22 -18.94 -2.29
CA ALA A 330 24.06 -19.61 -3.26
C ALA A 330 23.34 -20.88 -3.73
N ARG A 331 23.14 -21.01 -5.04
CA ARG A 331 22.75 -22.28 -5.64
C ARG A 331 23.68 -23.34 -5.06
N HIS A 332 23.12 -24.39 -4.47
CA HIS A 332 23.82 -25.65 -4.36
C HIS A 332 24.15 -26.11 -5.78
N PHE A 333 25.27 -25.63 -6.33
CA PHE A 333 25.95 -26.26 -7.44
C PHE A 333 26.72 -27.42 -6.81
N GLY A 334 26.04 -28.54 -6.65
CA GLY A 334 26.61 -29.73 -6.05
C GLY A 334 25.65 -30.89 -6.22
N ASN A 335 26.05 -31.83 -7.08
CA ASN A 335 25.47 -33.14 -7.34
C ASN A 335 24.41 -33.23 -8.44
N THR A 336 24.85 -33.13 -9.70
CA THR A 336 24.40 -34.07 -10.75
C THR A 336 25.43 -34.17 -11.89
N PHE A 337 26.60 -34.73 -11.60
CA PHE A 337 27.46 -35.34 -12.63
C PHE A 337 28.09 -36.60 -12.05
N SER A 338 27.25 -37.56 -11.72
CA SER A 338 27.64 -38.96 -11.67
C SER A 338 26.39 -39.81 -11.90
N GLN A 339 26.51 -40.70 -12.89
CA GLN A 339 25.58 -41.75 -13.28
C GLN A 339 24.43 -41.35 -14.21
N GLN A 340 24.69 -41.45 -15.51
CA GLN A 340 24.05 -42.53 -16.26
C GLN A 340 25.06 -43.14 -17.23
N LYS A 341 25.13 -44.47 -17.10
CA LYS A 341 25.83 -45.44 -17.93
C LYS A 341 25.11 -45.55 -19.28
#